data_AF-A0A090SGF0-F1
#
_entry.id   AF-A0A090SGF0-F1
#
_cell.length_a   1.000
_cell.length_b   1.000
_cell.length_c   1.000
_cell.angle_alpha   90.00
_cell.angle_beta   90.00
_cell.angle_gamma   90.00
#
_symmetry.space_group_name_H-M   'P 1'
#
loop_
_entity.id
_entity.type
_entity.pdbx_description
1 polymer ?
#
loop_
_entity_poly.entity_id
_entity_poly.type
_entity_poly.pdbx_seq_one_letter_code
_entity_poly.pdbx_strand_id
1 'polypeptide(L)'
;MYVHSGVGDISYGGNIWKGVGNLGAIGAIKQSSESETAGISLTLSGIDQAIIDTTFQENFVLKEVVIHIATMQDDAKTVRVMDRLFTGFCTSADVQAGETNAVQLQVANKMDKWKNGKTDRFSHVNHLSRNPGDNFFKHLAATSTMDVRWGNTVTSQRFRY
;
A
#
# COMPACT_ATOMS: atom_id res chain seq x y z
N MET A 1 -6.90 8.73 8.88
CA MET A 1 -6.73 9.17 10.28
C MET A 1 -5.30 9.65 10.43
N TYR A 2 -5.07 10.77 11.11
CA TYR A 2 -3.73 11.35 11.33
C TYR A 2 -3.41 11.34 12.83
N VAL A 3 -2.27 10.77 13.19
CA VAL A 3 -1.84 10.59 14.58
C VAL A 3 -0.36 10.89 14.73
N HIS A 4 0.04 11.43 15.89
CA HIS A 4 1.43 11.73 16.25
C HIS A 4 1.77 11.26 17.67
N SER A 5 3.05 11.05 17.94
CA SER A 5 3.55 10.47 19.20
C SER A 5 3.55 11.43 20.40
N GLY A 6 3.27 12.72 20.18
CA GLY A 6 3.17 13.71 21.24
C GLY A 6 1.80 13.71 21.93
N VAL A 7 1.59 14.71 22.78
CA VAL A 7 0.32 14.95 23.48
C VAL A 7 -0.36 16.20 22.92
N GLY A 8 -1.68 16.16 22.77
CA GLY A 8 -2.49 17.26 22.23
C GLY A 8 -2.62 17.21 20.71
N ASP A 9 -3.41 18.13 20.16
CA ASP A 9 -3.68 18.17 18.72
C ASP A 9 -2.73 19.15 18.02
N ILE A 10 -2.20 18.74 16.87
CA ILE A 10 -1.30 19.55 16.04
C ILE A 10 -1.96 19.75 14.67
N SER A 11 -2.05 21.00 14.22
CA SER A 11 -2.50 21.29 12.84
C SER A 11 -1.28 21.46 11.93
N TYR A 12 -1.24 20.68 10.85
CA TYR A 12 -0.18 20.79 9.84
C TYR A 12 -0.69 20.33 8.48
N GLY A 13 -0.38 21.10 7.43
CA GLY A 13 -0.77 20.78 6.05
C GLY A 13 -2.29 20.69 5.84
N GLY A 14 -3.09 21.45 6.61
CA GLY A 14 -4.56 21.43 6.55
C GLY A 14 -5.22 20.24 7.26
N ASN A 15 -4.44 19.34 7.87
CA ASN A 15 -4.94 18.19 8.62
C ASN A 15 -4.68 18.36 10.12
N ILE A 16 -5.58 17.81 10.94
CA ILE A 16 -5.44 17.76 12.41
C ILE A 16 -4.85 16.40 12.78
N TRP A 17 -3.68 16.41 13.40
CA TRP A 17 -2.96 15.26 13.91
C TRP A 17 -3.28 15.08 15.39
N LYS A 18 -3.85 13.93 15.74
CA LYS A 18 -4.22 13.60 17.13
C LYS A 18 -3.03 13.01 17.89
N GLY A 19 -2.75 13.52 19.07
CA GLY A 19 -1.68 13.02 19.93
C GLY A 19 -2.07 11.72 20.62
N VAL A 20 -1.34 10.63 20.35
CA VAL A 20 -1.52 9.34 21.04
C VAL A 20 -0.61 9.21 22.27
N GLY A 21 0.40 10.06 22.42
CA GLY A 21 1.33 10.03 23.55
C GLY A 21 1.92 8.64 23.78
N ASN A 22 1.97 8.23 25.06
CA ASN A 22 2.51 6.93 25.48
C ASN A 22 1.65 5.72 25.09
N LEU A 23 0.46 5.94 24.53
CA LEU A 23 -0.41 4.88 24.06
C LEU A 23 0.02 4.37 22.68
N GLY A 24 0.70 5.18 21.88
CA GLY A 24 1.17 4.80 20.55
C GLY A 24 2.66 4.44 20.54
N ALA A 25 3.01 3.29 19.95
CA ALA A 25 4.38 2.89 19.71
C ALA A 25 4.60 2.54 18.23
N ILE A 26 5.71 3.05 17.68
CA ILE A 26 6.18 2.71 16.34
C ILE A 26 7.34 1.73 16.49
N GLY A 27 7.22 0.55 15.89
CA GLY A 27 8.28 -0.44 15.86
C GLY A 27 9.53 0.05 15.13
N ALA A 28 10.67 -0.62 15.37
CA ALA A 28 11.93 -0.23 14.76
C ALA A 28 11.86 -0.29 13.22
N ILE A 29 12.12 0.85 12.59
CA ILE A 29 12.19 0.97 11.14
C ILE A 29 13.57 0.46 10.71
N LYS A 30 13.62 -0.77 10.21
CA LYS A 30 14.82 -1.34 9.61
C LYS A 30 14.75 -1.10 8.11
N GLN A 31 15.80 -0.51 7.54
CA GLN A 31 15.96 -0.38 6.09
C GLN A 31 17.32 -0.99 5.76
N SER A 32 17.31 -2.21 5.22
CA SER A 32 18.52 -2.84 4.69
C SER A 32 18.75 -2.37 3.24
N SER A 33 20.01 -2.37 2.84
CA SER A 33 20.44 -2.05 1.48
C SER A 33 20.23 -3.21 0.50
N GLU A 34 20.20 -4.44 1.00
CA GLU A 34 19.73 -5.59 0.24
C GLU A 34 18.22 -5.48 0.04
N SER A 35 17.71 -6.02 -1.06
CA SER A 35 16.30 -5.98 -1.50
C SER A 35 15.32 -6.73 -0.55
N GLU A 36 15.66 -6.84 0.72
CA GLU A 36 14.84 -7.38 1.77
C GLU A 36 13.82 -6.33 2.22
N THR A 37 12.57 -6.65 1.95
CA THR A 37 11.44 -5.84 2.40
C THR A 37 11.25 -5.97 3.91
N ALA A 38 11.68 -4.98 4.68
CA ALA A 38 11.34 -4.89 6.10
C ALA A 38 9.98 -4.21 6.29
N GLY A 39 9.07 -4.90 7.00
CA GLY A 39 7.81 -4.33 7.48
C GLY A 39 7.99 -3.59 8.82
N ILE A 40 6.96 -2.84 9.22
CA ILE A 40 6.89 -2.13 10.50
C ILE A 40 5.64 -2.58 11.25
N SER A 41 5.75 -2.73 12.56
CA SER A 41 4.60 -2.87 13.45
C SER A 41 4.24 -1.52 14.09
N LEU A 42 2.96 -1.19 14.11
CA LEU A 42 2.41 -0.03 14.81
C LEU A 42 1.53 -0.54 15.93
N THR A 43 1.80 -0.16 17.17
CA THR A 43 1.01 -0.59 18.33
C THR A 43 0.29 0.60 18.92
N LEU A 44 -0.98 0.41 19.25
CA LEU A 44 -1.77 1.34 20.02
C LEU A 44 -2.34 0.59 21.24
N SER A 45 -2.06 1.11 22.43
CA SER A 45 -2.43 0.52 23.72
C SER A 45 -3.49 1.37 24.43
N GLY A 46 -4.19 0.80 25.42
CA GLY A 46 -5.18 1.53 26.22
C GLY A 46 -6.43 1.91 25.42
N ILE A 47 -6.78 1.07 24.45
CA ILE A 47 -7.86 1.33 23.52
C ILE A 47 -9.20 0.96 24.18
N ASP A 48 -10.18 1.87 24.08
CA ASP A 48 -11.57 1.61 24.47
C ASP A 48 -12.20 0.55 23.56
N GLN A 49 -13.06 -0.30 24.11
CA GLN A 49 -13.67 -1.45 23.43
C GLN A 49 -14.38 -1.04 22.12
N ALA A 50 -14.92 0.19 22.07
CA ALA A 50 -15.55 0.75 20.87
C ALA A 50 -14.60 0.95 19.67
N ILE A 51 -13.32 1.27 19.88
CA ILE A 51 -12.33 1.41 18.80
C ILE A 51 -11.88 0.03 18.31
N ILE A 52 -11.83 -0.96 19.20
CA ILE A 52 -11.58 -2.36 18.82
C ILE A 52 -12.70 -2.85 17.90
N ASP A 53 -13.96 -2.62 18.28
CA ASP A 53 -15.13 -2.99 17.48
C ASP A 53 -15.15 -2.27 16.12
N THR A 54 -14.78 -0.98 16.09
CA THR A 54 -14.64 -0.21 14.83
C THR A 54 -13.53 -0.77 13.94
N THR A 55 -12.41 -1.21 14.54
CA THR A 55 -11.30 -1.82 13.80
C THR A 55 -11.70 -3.16 13.17
N PHE A 56 -12.58 -3.93 13.82
CA PHE A 56 -13.15 -5.15 13.25
C PHE A 56 -14.18 -4.89 12.14
N GLN A 57 -14.91 -3.78 12.21
CA GLN A 57 -15.90 -3.41 11.20
C GLN A 57 -15.29 -2.74 9.96
N GLU A 58 -14.19 -2.00 10.12
CA GLU A 58 -13.51 -1.38 9.00
C GLU A 58 -12.60 -2.35 8.23
N ASN A 59 -12.70 -2.33 6.90
CA ASN A 59 -11.69 -2.96 6.06
C ASN A 59 -10.38 -2.16 6.12
N PHE A 60 -9.43 -2.59 6.96
CA PHE A 60 -8.12 -1.97 7.07
C PHE A 60 -7.06 -2.60 6.15
N VAL A 61 -7.35 -3.76 5.55
CA VAL A 61 -6.42 -4.49 4.69
C VAL A 61 -6.14 -3.68 3.41
N LEU A 62 -4.87 -3.58 3.03
CA LEU A 62 -4.36 -2.83 1.88
C LEU A 62 -4.57 -1.31 1.94
N LYS A 63 -4.99 -0.75 3.08
CA LYS A 63 -4.97 0.71 3.27
C LYS A 63 -3.53 1.22 3.33
N GLU A 64 -3.28 2.36 2.67
CA GLU A 64 -1.97 3.00 2.64
C GLU A 64 -1.66 3.66 3.99
N VAL A 65 -0.44 3.43 4.47
CA VAL A 65 0.08 4.01 5.72
C VAL A 65 1.34 4.78 5.38
N VAL A 66 1.39 6.04 5.81
CA VAL A 66 2.53 6.93 5.61
C VAL A 66 3.02 7.45 6.95
N ILE A 67 4.28 7.16 7.27
CA ILE A 67 4.93 7.62 8.49
C ILE A 67 5.80 8.81 8.14
N HIS A 68 5.65 9.88 8.91
CA HIS A 68 6.41 11.11 8.76
C HIS A 68 7.27 11.36 9.99
N ILE A 69 8.42 11.98 9.78
CA ILE A 69 9.23 12.57 10.84
C ILE A 69 9.09 14.08 10.76
N ALA A 70 8.79 14.71 11.88
CA ALA A 70 8.58 16.14 11.96
C ALA A 70 9.56 16.77 12.95
N THR A 71 10.16 17.88 12.58
CA THR A 71 10.93 18.71 13.51
C THR A 71 10.01 19.80 14.06
N MET A 72 9.92 19.88 15.38
CA MET A 72 9.13 20.91 16.06
C MET A 72 9.97 22.16 16.31
N GLN A 73 9.33 23.31 16.35
CA GLN A 73 9.93 24.55 16.83
C GLN A 73 9.89 24.58 18.37
N ASP A 74 10.66 25.47 19.00
CA ASP A 74 10.88 25.51 20.47
C ASP A 74 9.60 25.50 21.32
N ASP A 75 8.47 25.95 20.77
CA ASP A 75 7.17 25.95 21.44
C ASP A 75 6.45 24.58 21.47
N ALA A 76 7.06 23.53 20.92
CA ALA A 76 6.55 22.14 20.88
C ALA A 76 5.13 21.96 20.31
N LYS A 77 4.56 22.98 19.67
CA LYS A 77 3.20 22.98 19.10
C LYS A 77 3.17 23.25 17.59
N THR A 78 4.25 23.80 17.05
CA THR A 78 4.37 24.15 15.64
C THR A 78 5.38 23.24 14.95
N VAL A 79 4.94 22.62 13.85
CA VAL A 79 5.79 21.79 12.99
C VAL A 79 6.54 22.70 12.02
N ARG A 80 7.87 22.66 12.04
CA ARG A 80 8.72 23.47 11.16
C ARG A 80 8.93 22.80 9.80
N VAL A 81 9.23 21.50 9.82
CA VAL A 81 9.44 20.67 8.62
C VAL A 81 8.91 19.27 8.92
N MET A 82 8.28 18.66 7.93
CA MET A 82 7.82 17.27 7.96
C MET A 82 8.34 16.55 6.72
N ASP A 83 9.08 15.47 6.91
CA ASP A 83 9.56 14.61 5.84
C ASP A 83 9.00 13.20 5.98
N ARG A 84 8.91 12.49 4.86
CA ARG A 84 8.31 11.15 4.80
C ARG A 84 9.36 10.08 5.02
N LEU A 85 9.23 9.38 6.14
CA LEU A 85 10.18 8.35 6.54
C LEU A 85 9.84 6.99 5.94
N PHE A 86 8.55 6.64 5.86
CA PHE A 86 8.12 5.33 5.39
C PHE A 86 6.76 5.39 4.70
N THR A 87 6.55 4.48 3.73
CA THR A 87 5.27 4.29 3.06
C THR A 87 5.03 2.80 2.83
N GLY A 88 3.85 2.34 3.20
CA GLY A 88 3.49 0.93 3.09
C GLY A 88 1.99 0.70 3.07
N PHE A 89 1.62 -0.57 3.18
CA PHE A 89 0.23 -1.02 3.21
C PHE A 89 -0.01 -1.87 4.45
N CYS A 90 -1.15 -1.67 5.10
CA CYS A 90 -1.55 -2.51 6.21
C CYS A 90 -1.90 -3.93 5.70
N THR A 91 -1.30 -4.95 6.31
CA THR A 91 -1.51 -6.36 5.92
C THR A 91 -2.41 -7.09 6.91
N SER A 92 -2.13 -6.96 8.20
CA SER A 92 -2.89 -7.60 9.27
C SER A 92 -2.97 -6.71 10.50
N ALA A 93 -3.99 -6.96 11.32
CA ALA A 93 -4.11 -6.43 12.66
C ALA A 93 -4.13 -7.61 13.63
N ASP A 94 -3.37 -7.49 14.72
CA ASP A 94 -3.44 -8.39 15.86
C ASP A 94 -4.01 -7.61 17.04
N VAL A 95 -4.87 -8.25 17.82
CA VAL A 95 -5.56 -7.62 18.95
C VAL A 95 -5.28 -8.47 20.18
N GLN A 96 -4.61 -7.87 21.15
CA GLN A 96 -4.42 -8.46 22.46
C GLN A 96 -5.48 -7.90 23.40
N ALA A 97 -6.45 -8.77 23.74
CA ALA A 97 -7.49 -8.48 24.73
C ALA A 97 -7.12 -9.15 26.06
N GLY A 98 -7.04 -8.36 27.14
CA GLY A 98 -6.59 -8.80 28.46
C GLY A 98 -6.60 -7.65 29.46
N GLU A 99 -5.63 -7.59 30.38
CA GLU A 99 -5.50 -6.47 31.33
C GLU A 99 -5.09 -5.16 30.64
N THR A 100 -4.38 -5.25 29.52
CA THR A 100 -4.05 -4.11 28.65
C THR A 100 -4.56 -4.40 27.25
N ASN A 101 -5.59 -3.67 26.83
CA ASN A 101 -6.10 -3.76 25.47
C ASN A 101 -5.14 -3.05 24.52
N ALA A 102 -4.53 -3.80 23.61
CA ALA A 102 -3.63 -3.28 22.59
C ALA A 102 -3.96 -3.84 21.21
N VAL A 103 -3.89 -2.98 20.20
CA VAL A 103 -4.03 -3.33 18.78
C VAL A 103 -2.68 -3.10 18.11
N GLN A 104 -2.16 -4.13 17.46
CA GLN A 104 -0.94 -4.08 16.68
C GLN A 104 -1.26 -4.22 15.19
N LEU A 105 -0.93 -3.20 14.40
CA LEU A 105 -1.04 -3.20 12.95
C LEU A 105 0.30 -3.57 12.33
N GLN A 106 0.29 -4.53 11.41
CA GLN A 106 1.45 -4.88 10.60
C GLN A 106 1.38 -4.13 9.27
N VAL A 107 2.45 -3.42 8.95
CA VAL A 107 2.57 -2.60 7.74
C VAL A 107 3.69 -3.16 6.88
N ALA A 108 3.35 -3.68 5.71
CA ALA A 108 4.33 -4.10 4.72
C ALA A 108 4.84 -2.90 3.93
N ASN A 109 6.12 -2.87 3.63
CA ASN A 109 6.71 -1.86 2.75
C ASN A 109 6.15 -2.01 1.33
N LYS A 110 6.03 -0.89 0.60
CA LYS A 110 5.58 -0.85 -0.79
C LYS A 110 6.31 -1.82 -1.72
N MET A 111 7.58 -2.13 -1.46
CA MET A 111 8.35 -3.12 -2.23
C MET A 111 7.82 -4.55 -2.09
N ASP A 112 7.13 -4.90 -0.99
CA ASP A 112 6.55 -6.25 -0.83
C ASP A 112 5.52 -6.56 -1.90
N LYS A 113 4.83 -5.51 -2.38
CA LYS A 113 3.86 -5.63 -3.47
C LYS A 113 4.48 -6.15 -4.76
N TRP A 114 5.79 -6.01 -4.97
CA TRP A 114 6.48 -6.56 -6.13
C TRP A 114 6.68 -8.08 -6.07
N LYS A 115 6.65 -8.68 -4.87
CA LYS A 115 6.67 -10.14 -4.72
C LYS A 115 5.34 -10.76 -5.17
N ASN A 116 4.26 -9.99 -5.09
CA ASN A 116 2.97 -10.42 -5.59
C ASN A 116 2.96 -10.34 -7.11
N GLY A 117 2.90 -11.50 -7.76
CA GLY A 117 2.74 -11.59 -9.20
C GLY A 117 1.46 -10.86 -9.64
N LYS A 118 1.58 -9.96 -10.62
CA LYS A 118 0.40 -9.40 -11.26
C LYS A 118 -0.32 -10.52 -12.02
N THR A 119 -1.61 -10.67 -11.81
CA THR A 119 -2.46 -11.63 -12.56
C THR A 119 -2.64 -11.22 -14.02
N ASP A 120 -2.06 -10.10 -14.45
CA ASP A 120 -2.14 -9.60 -15.81
C ASP A 120 -1.51 -10.59 -16.79
N ARG A 121 -2.36 -11.23 -17.60
CA ARG A 121 -1.96 -12.04 -18.74
C ARG A 121 -1.93 -11.19 -20.00
N PHE A 122 -0.95 -11.39 -20.88
CA PHE A 122 -0.91 -10.77 -22.21
C PHE A 122 -1.86 -11.47 -23.19
N SER A 123 -3.14 -11.60 -22.80
CA SER A 123 -4.20 -12.16 -23.65
C SER A 123 -5.18 -11.08 -24.08
N HIS A 124 -5.81 -11.28 -25.23
CA HIS A 124 -6.82 -10.35 -25.76
C HIS A 124 -7.96 -10.11 -24.76
N VAL A 125 -8.48 -11.19 -24.15
CA VAL A 125 -9.58 -11.11 -23.18
C VAL A 125 -9.18 -10.30 -21.94
N ASN A 126 -7.97 -10.54 -21.39
CA ASN A 126 -7.50 -9.79 -20.23
C ASN A 126 -7.27 -8.30 -20.56
N HIS A 127 -6.83 -8.00 -21.78
CA HIS A 127 -6.68 -6.63 -22.23
C HIS A 127 -7.99 -5.89 -22.38
N LEU A 128 -8.98 -6.51 -23.03
CA LEU A 128 -10.30 -5.95 -23.25
C LEU A 128 -11.02 -5.68 -21.93
N SER A 129 -10.80 -6.52 -20.91
CA SER A 129 -11.33 -6.30 -19.56
C SER A 129 -10.84 -5.02 -18.89
N ARG A 130 -9.64 -4.52 -19.24
CA ARG A 130 -9.07 -3.28 -18.67
C ARG A 130 -9.29 -2.07 -19.56
N ASN A 131 -9.22 -2.30 -20.88
CA ASN A 131 -9.33 -1.28 -21.91
C ASN A 131 -10.41 -1.71 -22.93
N PRO A 132 -11.70 -1.44 -22.64
CA PRO A 132 -12.78 -1.78 -23.56
C PRO A 132 -12.57 -1.10 -24.92
N GLY A 133 -12.58 -1.88 -25.99
CA GLY A 133 -12.38 -1.39 -27.37
C GLY A 133 -10.95 -1.41 -27.88
N ASP A 134 -9.96 -1.75 -27.04
CA ASP A 134 -8.57 -1.87 -27.49
C ASP A 134 -8.23 -3.31 -27.92
N ASN A 135 -8.03 -3.47 -29.23
CA ASN A 135 -7.75 -4.72 -29.92
C ASN A 135 -6.25 -5.05 -30.05
N PHE A 136 -5.35 -4.38 -29.31
CA PHE A 136 -3.90 -4.58 -29.41
C PHE A 136 -3.46 -6.06 -29.39
N PHE A 137 -4.03 -6.88 -28.50
CA PHE A 137 -3.69 -8.30 -28.37
C PHE A 137 -4.57 -9.26 -29.21
N LYS A 138 -5.46 -8.76 -30.07
CA LYS A 138 -6.42 -9.57 -30.85
C LYS A 138 -5.74 -10.65 -31.68
N HIS A 139 -4.57 -10.36 -32.23
CA HIS A 139 -3.85 -11.27 -33.14
C HIS A 139 -2.63 -11.94 -32.54
N LEU A 140 -2.22 -11.60 -31.30
CA LEU A 140 -1.00 -12.13 -30.69
C LEU A 140 -0.99 -13.66 -30.62
N ALA A 141 -2.13 -14.26 -30.27
CA ALA A 141 -2.26 -15.73 -30.22
C ALA A 141 -2.15 -16.37 -31.61
N ALA A 142 -2.70 -15.73 -32.64
CA ALA A 142 -2.64 -16.22 -34.01
C ALA A 142 -1.23 -16.10 -34.61
N THR A 143 -0.45 -15.08 -34.21
CA THR A 143 0.93 -14.86 -34.68
C THR A 143 1.84 -16.05 -34.35
N SER A 144 1.66 -16.72 -33.21
CA SER A 144 2.49 -17.88 -32.82
C SER A 144 2.32 -19.07 -33.77
N THR A 145 1.13 -19.24 -34.35
CA THR A 145 0.80 -20.37 -35.24
C THR A 145 0.83 -19.97 -36.72
N MET A 146 1.15 -18.71 -37.01
CA MET A 146 1.10 -18.18 -38.37
C MET A 146 2.37 -18.57 -39.13
N ASP A 147 2.20 -19.30 -40.24
CA ASP A 147 3.27 -19.55 -41.20
C ASP A 147 3.54 -18.26 -42.01
N VAL A 148 4.64 -17.57 -41.70
CA VAL A 148 5.05 -16.36 -42.39
C VAL A 148 5.91 -16.74 -43.59
N ARG A 149 5.31 -16.71 -44.79
CA ARG A 149 6.02 -16.98 -46.04
C ARG A 149 6.51 -15.69 -46.68
N TRP A 150 7.83 -15.53 -46.73
CA TRP A 150 8.50 -14.42 -47.38
C TRP A 150 8.64 -14.69 -48.88
N GLY A 151 8.22 -13.75 -49.74
CA GLY A 151 8.46 -13.80 -51.20
C GLY A 151 7.55 -14.74 -52.01
N ASN A 152 6.44 -15.23 -51.47
CA ASN A 152 5.49 -16.10 -52.18
C ASN A 152 4.22 -15.32 -52.60
N THR A 153 3.67 -15.61 -53.80
CA THR A 153 2.46 -14.94 -54.33
C THR A 153 1.18 -15.35 -53.62
N VAL A 154 1.18 -16.48 -52.91
CA VAL A 154 0.10 -16.85 -51.98
C VAL A 154 0.32 -16.10 -50.67
N THR A 155 -0.37 -14.96 -50.53
CA THR A 155 -0.26 -14.08 -49.35
C THR A 155 -0.76 -14.80 -48.09
N SER A 156 -0.03 -14.68 -46.98
CA SER A 156 -0.48 -15.18 -45.67
C SER A 156 -1.83 -14.55 -45.27
N GLN A 157 -2.60 -15.23 -44.40
CA GLN A 157 -3.95 -14.79 -44.04
C GLN A 157 -3.96 -13.31 -43.63
N ARG A 158 -4.74 -12.49 -44.35
CA ARG A 158 -4.86 -11.04 -44.11
C ARG A 158 -5.76 -10.78 -42.91
N PHE A 159 -5.26 -10.06 -41.90
CA PHE A 159 -6.07 -9.59 -40.79
C PHE A 159 -7.06 -8.53 -41.26
N ARG A 160 -8.34 -8.68 -40.89
CA ARG A 160 -9.37 -7.64 -41.05
C ARG A 160 -9.49 -6.91 -39.71
N TYR A 161 -9.30 -5.59 -39.74
CA TYR A 161 -9.33 -4.70 -38.58
C TYR A 161 -10.74 -4.64 -38.00
#